data_AF-A0A1S3IIC8-F1
#
_entry.id   AF-A0A1S3IIC8-F1
#
_cell.length_a   1.000
_cell.length_b   1.000
_cell.length_c   1.000
_cell.angle_alpha   90.00
_cell.angle_beta   90.00
_cell.angle_gamma   90.00
#
_symmetry.space_group_name_H-M   'P 1'
#
loop_
_entity.id
_entity.type
_entity.pdbx_description
1 polymer ?
#
loop_
_entity_poly.entity_id
_entity_poly.type
_entity_poly.pdbx_seq_one_letter_code
_entity_poly.pdbx_strand_id
1 'polypeptide(L)'
;MRNAPCIIAILWVVLTFGSPHRQAHANHAIYPKTYSDSVDGLIIKQFAGLNGRVGQEVGNGRTLKDTENFQLIRELESDPSYSEMKPSLMYDQSSGKGHLSKGRKSAANAMEKRIQKRHIKKSKKTKKSKKRGSKDRIVNAMLGTVTFNVGLHPTVVPEYETRRAKFIEIIENGSLPGDVVCLQEVWEADDLREIISKTRTDFPFSVSALHQTIDGDTVFPTANPSIPACTLAEVNAVSQCFFNNCLANNATDLFLCFVGNCVPEYQALSQVCLACLLARQSRNPKELLASFNRTEFCATTPYEVTYGLVILSKRPIEDASFVDYHEGYSVSVPRGYLRAKVSDIHVFCTHTTPVLTDVYIDGRFSSYAEQSLYELGTLLNAANPDLERSLLLGDFNTSPSIPDANITSQLPLSYDLLVQNYFSPYLETVTLCTFCYDNWLTYNLSNVIIDHVLVPKSWRDLIMAKATPLRIFDGDDTVSDHYGVALFSQENQEE
;
A
#
# COMPACT_ATOMS: atom_id res chain seq x y z
N MET A 1 -15.35 49.09 -3.05
CA MET A 1 -14.57 47.92 -2.57
C MET A 1 -13.43 48.39 -1.68
N ARG A 2 -13.72 48.75 -0.43
CA ARG A 2 -12.75 48.94 0.67
C ARG A 2 -13.56 48.77 1.95
N ASN A 3 -13.41 47.64 2.63
CA ASN A 3 -13.74 47.40 4.05
C ASN A 3 -13.50 45.91 4.34
N ALA A 4 -12.24 45.53 4.55
CA ALA A 4 -11.86 44.34 5.29
C ALA A 4 -10.45 44.53 5.88
N PRO A 5 -10.34 45.24 7.03
CA PRO A 5 -9.26 44.93 7.97
C PRO A 5 -9.78 45.05 9.40
N CYS A 6 -10.33 43.98 9.98
CA CYS A 6 -10.63 43.95 11.41
C CYS A 6 -10.51 42.58 12.06
N ILE A 7 -10.56 41.47 11.30
CA ILE A 7 -10.47 40.13 11.88
C ILE A 7 -9.01 39.71 12.16
N ILE A 8 -8.04 40.21 11.39
CA ILE A 8 -6.62 39.83 11.52
C ILE A 8 -5.96 40.42 12.78
N ALA A 9 -6.43 41.56 13.30
CA ALA A 9 -5.80 42.22 14.45
C ALA A 9 -6.12 41.55 15.81
N ILE A 10 -7.12 40.67 15.88
CA ILE A 10 -7.54 40.03 17.14
C ILE A 10 -6.72 38.76 17.42
N LEU A 11 -6.16 38.11 16.39
CA LEU A 11 -5.36 36.90 16.56
C LEU A 11 -3.99 37.12 17.23
N TRP A 12 -3.44 38.34 17.20
CA TRP A 12 -2.09 38.61 17.71
C TRP A 12 -2.02 38.99 19.20
N VAL A 13 -3.14 39.37 19.82
CA VAL A 13 -3.16 39.91 21.20
C VAL A 13 -3.39 38.83 22.27
N VAL A 14 -3.86 37.63 21.91
CA VAL A 14 -4.23 36.59 22.88
C VAL A 14 -3.09 35.59 23.19
N LEU A 15 -2.02 35.56 22.41
CA LEU A 15 -0.98 34.51 22.51
C LEU A 15 0.29 34.89 23.33
N THR A 16 0.37 36.07 23.95
CA THR A 16 1.62 36.54 24.61
C THR A 16 1.66 36.45 26.15
N PHE A 17 0.70 35.84 26.84
CA PHE A 17 0.79 35.66 28.30
C PHE A 17 0.42 34.25 28.76
N GLY A 18 1.43 33.47 29.15
CA GLY A 18 1.24 32.18 29.83
C GLY A 18 2.55 31.41 30.04
N SER A 19 3.25 31.71 31.14
CA SER A 19 4.47 31.00 31.59
C SER A 19 4.19 29.55 31.99
N PRO A 20 5.11 28.57 31.80
CA PRO A 20 4.84 27.17 32.08
C PRO A 20 5.23 26.76 33.51
N HIS A 21 4.27 26.26 34.29
CA HIS A 21 4.54 25.44 35.47
C HIS A 21 4.62 23.97 35.05
N ARG A 22 5.79 23.35 35.29
CA ARG A 22 5.99 21.89 35.21
C ARG A 22 5.22 21.18 36.31
N GLN A 23 4.42 20.17 35.96
CA GLN A 23 4.15 19.03 36.83
C GLN A 23 4.25 17.74 36.03
N ALA A 24 5.08 16.82 36.54
CA ALA A 24 5.23 15.46 36.07
C ALA A 24 4.15 14.60 36.73
N HIS A 25 3.42 13.80 35.95
CA HIS A 25 2.67 12.67 36.49
C HIS A 25 2.77 11.47 35.55
N ALA A 26 3.22 10.36 36.14
CA ALA A 26 3.18 9.02 35.58
C ALA A 26 1.73 8.51 35.60
N ASN A 27 1.26 7.96 34.48
CA ASN A 27 0.04 7.16 34.44
C ASN A 27 0.32 5.84 33.71
N HIS A 28 0.27 4.75 34.47
CA HIS A 28 0.07 3.41 33.94
C HIS A 28 -1.40 3.28 33.50
N ALA A 29 -1.66 3.12 32.21
CA ALA A 29 -2.96 2.71 31.71
C ALA A 29 -3.14 1.20 31.92
N ILE A 30 -4.03 0.82 32.84
CA ILE A 30 -4.55 -0.53 32.98
C ILE A 30 -5.69 -0.67 31.97
N TYR A 31 -5.48 -1.43 30.90
CA TYR A 31 -6.57 -1.83 29.99
C TYR A 31 -7.53 -2.80 30.71
N PRO A 32 -8.86 -2.57 30.66
CA PRO A 32 -9.80 -3.57 31.14
C PRO A 32 -9.85 -4.75 30.17
N LYS A 33 -9.50 -5.94 30.68
CA LYS A 33 -9.88 -7.22 30.08
C LYS A 33 -11.40 -7.32 30.08
N THR A 34 -12.01 -7.28 28.88
CA THR A 34 -13.11 -8.12 28.36
C THR A 34 -13.96 -7.31 27.38
N TYR A 35 -13.65 -7.45 26.09
CA TYR A 35 -14.53 -7.09 24.97
C TYR A 35 -14.31 -8.18 23.90
N SER A 36 -14.88 -9.37 24.08
CA SER A 36 -14.76 -10.46 23.08
C SER A 36 -16.06 -10.98 22.49
N ASP A 37 -17.25 -10.53 22.92
CA ASP A 37 -18.47 -11.30 22.60
C ASP A 37 -19.49 -10.57 21.71
N SER A 38 -19.18 -9.40 21.13
CA SER A 38 -20.17 -8.65 20.31
C SER A 38 -19.68 -8.12 18.96
N VAL A 39 -18.43 -8.34 18.57
CA VAL A 39 -17.86 -7.77 17.31
C VAL A 39 -17.86 -8.78 16.16
N ASP A 40 -17.88 -10.09 16.45
CA ASP A 40 -17.85 -11.15 15.43
C ASP A 40 -19.10 -11.17 14.52
N GLY A 41 -20.23 -10.65 14.99
CA GLY A 41 -21.50 -10.69 14.25
C GLY A 41 -21.70 -9.58 13.22
N LEU A 42 -21.04 -8.42 13.37
CA LEU A 42 -21.27 -7.24 12.53
C LEU A 42 -20.31 -7.19 11.34
N ILE A 43 -19.04 -7.56 11.56
CA ILE A 43 -17.99 -7.49 10.53
C ILE A 43 -18.20 -8.57 9.46
N ILE A 44 -18.64 -9.78 9.83
CA ILE A 44 -18.89 -10.87 8.86
C ILE A 44 -20.05 -10.51 7.92
N LYS A 45 -21.07 -9.77 8.38
CA LYS A 45 -22.22 -9.40 7.52
C LYS A 45 -21.90 -8.30 6.51
N GLN A 46 -21.00 -7.38 6.83
CA GLN A 46 -20.62 -6.29 5.92
C GLN A 46 -19.73 -6.80 4.77
N PHE A 47 -18.89 -7.80 5.01
CA PHE A 47 -18.08 -8.43 3.96
C PHE A 47 -18.80 -9.55 3.20
N ALA A 48 -19.75 -10.27 3.80
CA ALA A 48 -20.59 -11.23 3.08
C ALA A 48 -21.60 -10.56 2.13
N GLY A 49 -21.99 -9.30 2.38
CA GLY A 49 -23.00 -8.56 1.61
C GLY A 49 -22.53 -8.01 0.25
N LEU A 50 -21.22 -7.98 -0.02
CA LEU A 50 -20.66 -7.40 -1.25
C LEU A 50 -20.55 -8.38 -2.44
N ASN A 51 -20.93 -9.65 -2.25
CA ASN A 51 -20.91 -10.68 -3.32
C ASN A 51 -22.28 -10.98 -3.95
N GLY A 52 -23.30 -10.15 -3.72
CA GLY A 52 -24.69 -10.48 -4.07
C GLY A 52 -25.41 -9.42 -4.88
N ARG A 53 -24.92 -9.04 -6.08
CA ARG A 53 -25.74 -8.39 -7.13
C ARG A 53 -25.01 -8.24 -8.48
N VAL A 54 -24.85 -9.34 -9.22
CA VAL A 54 -24.88 -9.30 -10.68
C VAL A 54 -25.55 -10.57 -11.18
N GLY A 55 -26.74 -10.43 -11.77
CA GLY A 55 -27.42 -11.54 -12.41
C GLY A 55 -28.76 -11.16 -13.00
N GLN A 56 -28.76 -10.72 -14.27
CA GLN A 56 -29.51 -11.31 -15.39
C GLN A 56 -29.60 -10.32 -16.57
N GLU A 57 -28.99 -10.66 -17.71
CA GLU A 57 -29.71 -10.98 -18.97
C GLU A 57 -28.74 -11.44 -20.09
N VAL A 58 -28.98 -12.69 -20.55
CA VAL A 58 -29.06 -13.25 -21.92
C VAL A 58 -28.36 -12.48 -23.07
N GLY A 59 -27.56 -13.06 -23.99
CA GLY A 59 -27.25 -14.44 -24.36
C GLY A 59 -26.43 -14.51 -25.68
N ASN A 60 -26.37 -15.73 -26.23
CA ASN A 60 -25.76 -16.20 -27.49
C ASN A 60 -24.26 -16.53 -27.54
N GLY A 61 -24.00 -17.81 -27.79
CA GLY A 61 -22.69 -18.42 -27.88
C GLY A 61 -22.14 -18.58 -29.29
N ARG A 62 -20.86 -18.98 -29.32
CA ARG A 62 -20.19 -19.81 -30.33
C ARG A 62 -18.87 -20.30 -29.72
N THR A 63 -18.72 -21.61 -29.62
CA THR A 63 -17.52 -22.28 -29.09
C THR A 63 -16.42 -22.35 -30.15
N LEU A 64 -15.26 -21.76 -29.83
CA LEU A 64 -13.96 -22.07 -30.42
C LEU A 64 -13.55 -23.49 -29.99
N LYS A 65 -13.62 -24.48 -30.89
CA LYS A 65 -13.14 -25.84 -30.63
C LYS A 65 -12.52 -26.58 -31.83
N ASP A 66 -12.11 -25.86 -32.87
CA ASP A 66 -11.58 -26.50 -34.10
C ASP A 66 -10.10 -26.26 -34.41
N THR A 67 -9.37 -25.51 -33.57
CA THR A 67 -7.94 -25.21 -33.83
C THR A 67 -6.95 -26.15 -33.14
N GLU A 68 -7.34 -26.94 -32.14
CA GLU A 68 -6.41 -27.87 -31.46
C GLU A 68 -6.22 -29.22 -32.17
N ASN A 69 -7.11 -29.60 -33.12
CA ASN A 69 -6.99 -30.88 -33.85
C ASN A 69 -6.00 -30.84 -35.02
N PHE A 70 -5.69 -29.66 -35.57
CA PHE A 70 -4.74 -29.55 -36.70
C PHE A 70 -3.27 -29.62 -36.27
N GLN A 71 -2.97 -29.30 -35.01
CA GLN A 71 -1.60 -29.26 -34.51
C GLN A 71 -1.09 -30.66 -34.10
N LEU A 72 -1.99 -31.52 -33.64
CA LEU A 72 -1.67 -32.91 -33.30
C LEU A 72 -1.31 -33.77 -34.53
N ILE A 73 -1.89 -33.47 -35.69
CA ILE A 73 -1.60 -34.18 -36.94
C ILE A 73 -0.22 -33.78 -37.51
N ARG A 74 0.16 -32.49 -37.44
CA ARG A 74 1.50 -32.03 -37.86
C ARG A 74 2.64 -32.52 -36.95
N GLU A 75 2.38 -32.72 -35.66
CA GLU A 75 3.37 -33.29 -34.74
C GLU A 75 3.56 -34.81 -34.93
N LEU A 76 2.56 -35.53 -35.46
CA LEU A 76 2.67 -36.96 -35.78
C LEU A 76 3.43 -37.21 -37.09
N GLU A 77 3.35 -36.30 -38.06
CA GLU A 77 4.06 -36.41 -39.34
C GLU A 77 5.56 -36.06 -39.27
N SER A 78 6.01 -35.43 -38.17
CA SER A 78 7.41 -35.02 -37.96
C SER A 78 8.22 -35.97 -37.07
N ASP A 79 7.62 -37.05 -36.58
CA ASP A 79 8.33 -38.08 -35.80
C ASP A 79 9.12 -39.02 -36.74
N PRO A 80 10.47 -39.09 -36.65
CA PRO A 80 11.29 -39.94 -37.50
C PRO A 80 11.01 -41.45 -37.34
N SER A 81 10.29 -41.88 -36.30
CA SER A 81 9.81 -43.26 -36.17
C SER A 81 8.62 -43.60 -37.08
N TYR A 82 8.00 -42.61 -37.71
CA TYR A 82 6.89 -42.79 -38.65
C TYR A 82 7.36 -43.17 -40.06
N SER A 83 8.60 -42.82 -40.44
CA SER A 83 9.17 -43.12 -41.76
C SER A 83 9.60 -44.59 -41.93
N GLU A 84 9.81 -45.32 -40.83
CA GLU A 84 10.11 -46.76 -40.84
C GLU A 84 8.85 -47.66 -41.03
N MET A 85 7.67 -47.05 -41.13
CA MET A 85 6.39 -47.74 -41.39
C MET A 85 5.77 -47.33 -42.73
N LYS A 86 6.53 -47.36 -43.83
CA LYS A 86 5.94 -47.50 -45.17
C LYS A 86 5.93 -48.99 -45.56
N PRO A 87 4.78 -49.69 -45.51
CA PRO A 87 4.64 -50.92 -46.25
C PRO A 87 4.61 -50.58 -47.74
N SER A 88 5.42 -51.27 -48.53
CA SER A 88 5.22 -51.41 -49.97
C SER A 88 3.84 -51.99 -50.24
N LEU A 89 2.85 -51.12 -50.43
CA LEU A 89 1.53 -51.46 -50.93
C LEU A 89 1.64 -51.77 -52.43
N MET A 90 1.97 -53.02 -52.76
CA MET A 90 1.49 -53.62 -54.00
C MET A 90 0.01 -53.96 -53.80
N TYR A 91 -0.82 -53.35 -54.62
CA TYR A 91 -2.26 -53.51 -54.67
C TYR A 91 -2.56 -54.79 -55.46
N ASP A 92 -2.91 -55.89 -54.78
CA ASP A 92 -3.51 -57.06 -55.42
C ASP A 92 -5.03 -57.01 -55.17
N GLN A 93 -5.77 -56.73 -56.25
CA GLN A 93 -7.22 -56.83 -56.29
C GLN A 93 -7.62 -58.28 -56.56
N SER A 94 -7.55 -59.15 -55.55
CA SER A 94 -8.36 -60.36 -55.57
C SER A 94 -8.54 -60.97 -54.18
N SER A 95 -9.78 -61.34 -53.87
CA SER A 95 -10.27 -62.01 -52.66
C SER A 95 -10.47 -61.16 -51.40
N GLY A 96 -11.76 -60.98 -51.07
CA GLY A 96 -12.21 -60.36 -49.83
C GLY A 96 -11.94 -61.22 -48.60
N LYS A 97 -11.86 -60.54 -47.45
CA LYS A 97 -11.72 -61.03 -46.07
C LYS A 97 -10.30 -61.43 -45.64
N GLY A 98 -9.47 -60.42 -45.43
CA GLY A 98 -8.26 -60.53 -44.60
C GLY A 98 -8.60 -60.60 -43.11
N HIS A 99 -8.61 -61.81 -42.53
CA HIS A 99 -8.62 -61.98 -41.08
C HIS A 99 -7.22 -61.68 -40.51
N LEU A 100 -7.02 -60.45 -40.02
CA LEU A 100 -5.88 -60.11 -39.19
C LEU A 100 -5.87 -60.99 -37.93
N SER A 101 -4.81 -61.80 -37.78
CA SER A 101 -4.64 -62.72 -36.66
C SER A 101 -4.71 -61.97 -35.31
N LYS A 102 -5.42 -62.56 -34.34
CA LYS A 102 -5.68 -61.97 -33.00
C LYS A 102 -4.40 -61.48 -32.29
N GLY A 103 -3.23 -62.07 -32.59
CA GLY A 103 -1.94 -61.66 -32.04
C GLY A 103 -1.47 -60.27 -32.48
N ARG A 104 -1.69 -59.86 -33.74
CA ARG A 104 -1.24 -58.55 -34.25
C ARG A 104 -2.09 -57.39 -33.72
N LYS A 105 -3.40 -57.60 -33.51
CA LYS A 105 -4.28 -56.60 -32.86
C LYS A 105 -3.91 -56.35 -31.40
N SER A 106 -3.46 -57.38 -30.68
CA SER A 106 -3.01 -57.24 -29.29
C SER A 106 -1.72 -56.42 -29.18
N ALA A 107 -0.74 -56.66 -30.07
CA ALA A 107 0.51 -55.91 -30.10
C ALA A 107 0.30 -54.43 -30.48
N ALA A 108 -0.55 -54.15 -31.47
CA ALA A 108 -0.90 -52.78 -31.86
C ALA A 108 -1.58 -52.00 -30.71
N ASN A 109 -2.57 -52.61 -30.04
CA ASN A 109 -3.24 -52.00 -28.89
C ASN A 109 -2.29 -51.77 -27.69
N ALA A 110 -1.35 -52.68 -27.47
CA ALA A 110 -0.33 -52.52 -26.42
C ALA A 110 0.65 -51.39 -26.74
N MET A 111 1.02 -51.23 -28.01
CA MET A 111 1.90 -50.17 -28.48
C MET A 111 1.22 -48.80 -28.42
N GLU A 112 -0.03 -48.69 -28.86
CA GLU A 112 -0.82 -47.47 -28.76
C GLU A 112 -1.00 -47.01 -27.30
N LYS A 113 -1.32 -47.95 -26.39
CA LYS A 113 -1.37 -47.65 -24.94
C LYS A 113 -0.01 -47.20 -24.37
N ARG A 114 1.11 -47.69 -24.90
CA ARG A 114 2.45 -47.24 -24.49
C ARG A 114 2.75 -45.83 -25.01
N ILE A 115 2.36 -45.51 -26.24
CA ILE A 115 2.52 -44.17 -26.85
C ILE A 115 1.67 -43.15 -26.09
N GLN A 116 0.39 -43.43 -25.83
CA GLN A 116 -0.48 -42.56 -25.04
C GLN A 116 0.07 -42.32 -23.62
N LYS A 117 0.56 -43.37 -22.93
CA LYS A 117 1.21 -43.22 -21.62
C LYS A 117 2.49 -42.37 -21.68
N ARG A 118 3.29 -42.48 -22.75
CA ARG A 118 4.48 -41.64 -22.96
C ARG A 118 4.12 -40.18 -23.23
N HIS A 119 3.10 -39.91 -24.04
CA HIS A 119 2.60 -38.54 -24.27
C HIS A 119 2.05 -37.90 -22.99
N ILE A 120 1.25 -38.62 -22.21
CA ILE A 120 0.75 -38.13 -20.93
C ILE A 120 1.91 -37.82 -19.97
N LYS A 121 2.92 -38.70 -19.89
CA LYS A 121 4.11 -38.45 -19.05
C LYS A 121 4.95 -37.25 -19.53
N LYS A 122 5.20 -37.12 -20.84
CA LYS A 122 5.90 -35.95 -21.42
C LYS A 122 5.12 -34.66 -21.15
N SER A 123 3.82 -34.64 -21.43
CA SER A 123 2.95 -33.48 -21.18
C SER A 123 2.94 -33.05 -19.71
N LYS A 124 2.83 -34.01 -18.76
CA LYS A 124 2.92 -33.73 -17.32
C LYS A 124 4.30 -33.17 -16.91
N LYS A 125 5.40 -33.69 -17.48
CA LYS A 125 6.77 -33.22 -17.19
C LYS A 125 6.98 -31.79 -17.72
N THR A 126 6.51 -31.48 -18.93
CA THR A 126 6.62 -30.13 -19.52
C THR A 126 5.77 -29.11 -18.76
N LYS A 127 4.54 -29.46 -18.37
CA LYS A 127 3.68 -28.59 -17.53
C LYS A 127 4.31 -28.32 -16.16
N LYS A 128 4.92 -29.33 -15.52
CA LYS A 128 5.63 -29.16 -14.25
C LYS A 128 6.87 -28.26 -14.38
N SER A 129 7.62 -28.39 -15.47
CA SER A 129 8.79 -27.55 -15.75
C SER A 129 8.41 -26.08 -15.96
N LYS A 130 7.41 -25.80 -16.82
CA LYS A 130 6.92 -24.43 -17.06
C LYS A 130 6.36 -23.78 -15.78
N LYS A 131 5.64 -24.55 -14.96
CA LYS A 131 5.10 -24.05 -13.68
C LYS A 131 6.20 -23.69 -12.69
N ARG A 132 7.30 -24.46 -12.64
CA ARG A 132 8.45 -24.15 -11.76
C ARG A 132 9.15 -22.86 -12.19
N GLY A 133 9.46 -22.72 -13.49
CA GLY A 133 10.11 -21.50 -14.00
C GLY A 133 9.27 -20.22 -13.80
N SER A 134 7.94 -20.33 -13.89
CA SER A 134 7.05 -19.19 -13.59
C SER A 134 7.09 -18.77 -12.12
N LYS A 135 7.22 -19.74 -11.19
CA LYS A 135 7.29 -19.47 -9.75
C LYS A 135 8.59 -18.77 -9.37
N ASP A 136 9.71 -19.25 -9.88
CA ASP A 136 11.01 -18.66 -9.59
C ASP A 136 11.11 -17.23 -10.15
N ARG A 137 10.55 -16.97 -11.34
CA ARG A 137 10.50 -15.62 -11.91
C ARG A 137 9.70 -14.64 -11.05
N ILE A 138 8.53 -15.07 -10.55
CA ILE A 138 7.68 -14.26 -9.67
C ILE A 138 8.43 -13.90 -8.40
N VAL A 139 9.04 -14.87 -7.73
CA VAL A 139 9.79 -14.59 -6.50
C VAL A 139 10.95 -13.66 -6.75
N ASN A 140 11.73 -13.87 -7.82
CA ASN A 140 12.83 -12.95 -8.14
C ASN A 140 12.36 -11.53 -8.47
N ALA A 141 11.11 -11.34 -8.89
CA ALA A 141 10.51 -10.02 -9.05
C ALA A 141 10.03 -9.40 -7.73
N MET A 142 9.77 -10.22 -6.71
CA MET A 142 9.46 -9.77 -5.35
C MET A 142 10.71 -9.44 -4.52
N LEU A 143 11.87 -9.97 -4.91
CA LEU A 143 13.15 -9.64 -4.27
C LEU A 143 13.61 -8.25 -4.70
N GLY A 144 14.25 -7.53 -3.78
CA GLY A 144 14.61 -6.13 -3.96
C GLY A 144 13.47 -5.16 -3.66
N THR A 145 12.46 -5.54 -2.88
CA THR A 145 11.39 -4.62 -2.51
C THR A 145 11.67 -3.93 -1.19
N VAL A 146 11.38 -2.64 -1.11
CA VAL A 146 11.59 -1.80 0.07
C VAL A 146 10.32 -1.02 0.40
N THR A 147 10.01 -0.91 1.69
CA THR A 147 9.10 0.11 2.21
C THR A 147 9.83 1.02 3.18
N PHE A 148 9.59 2.31 3.10
CA PHE A 148 10.18 3.28 4.02
C PHE A 148 9.29 4.51 4.21
N ASN A 149 8.82 4.72 5.44
CA ASN A 149 8.20 5.98 5.83
C ASN A 149 9.31 7.01 6.04
N VAL A 150 9.37 8.03 5.18
CA VAL A 150 10.45 9.04 5.20
C VAL A 150 10.25 10.11 6.27
N GLY A 151 9.06 10.17 6.89
CA GLY A 151 8.74 11.16 7.92
C GLY A 151 8.96 12.61 7.47
N LEU A 152 8.75 12.93 6.18
CA LEU A 152 8.92 14.27 5.63
C LEU A 152 7.66 15.11 5.86
N HIS A 153 7.28 15.24 7.13
CA HIS A 153 6.24 16.15 7.57
C HIS A 153 6.89 17.37 8.26
N PRO A 154 6.70 18.62 7.76
CA PRO A 154 7.45 19.80 8.22
C PRO A 154 7.32 20.15 9.70
N THR A 155 6.31 19.60 10.38
CA THR A 155 5.93 20.02 11.74
C THR A 155 5.64 18.87 12.70
N VAL A 156 5.67 17.62 12.22
CA VAL A 156 5.34 16.45 13.04
C VAL A 156 6.61 15.75 13.51
N VAL A 157 7.63 15.66 12.64
CA VAL A 157 8.91 15.04 12.96
C VAL A 157 9.98 16.14 13.05
N PRO A 158 10.74 16.24 14.16
CA PRO A 158 11.73 17.30 14.38
C PRO A 158 12.76 17.41 13.25
N GLU A 159 13.44 18.57 13.15
CA GLU A 159 14.57 18.76 12.23
C GLU A 159 14.28 18.47 10.75
N TYR A 160 13.06 18.80 10.30
CA TYR A 160 12.60 18.57 8.93
C TYR A 160 13.63 18.93 7.84
N GLU A 161 14.14 20.18 7.84
CA GLU A 161 15.07 20.63 6.79
C GLU A 161 16.37 19.81 6.75
N THR A 162 16.94 19.51 7.93
CA THR A 162 18.17 18.70 8.05
C THR A 162 17.94 17.28 7.55
N ARG A 163 16.86 16.62 8.00
CA ARG A 163 16.53 15.25 7.60
C ARG A 163 16.19 15.15 6.13
N ARG A 164 15.41 16.10 5.61
CA ARG A 164 15.08 16.22 4.19
C ARG A 164 16.34 16.30 3.34
N ALA A 165 17.24 17.23 3.64
CA ALA A 165 18.51 17.39 2.92
C ALA A 165 19.34 16.10 2.94
N LYS A 166 19.42 15.44 4.10
CA LYS A 166 20.14 14.17 4.24
C LYS A 166 19.50 13.02 3.48
N PHE A 167 18.17 12.94 3.45
CA PHE A 167 17.47 11.92 2.67
C PHE A 167 17.69 12.13 1.16
N ILE A 168 17.69 13.38 0.69
CA ILE A 168 18.04 13.71 -0.68
C ILE A 168 19.48 13.29 -1.01
N GLU A 169 20.44 13.52 -0.10
CA GLU A 169 21.83 13.07 -0.25
C GLU A 169 21.93 11.54 -0.36
N ILE A 170 21.22 10.78 0.50
CA ILE A 170 21.17 9.31 0.44
C ILE A 170 20.70 8.83 -0.93
N ILE A 171 19.64 9.45 -1.45
CA ILE A 171 19.09 9.14 -2.76
C ILE A 171 20.08 9.48 -3.88
N GLU A 172 20.65 10.68 -3.86
CA GLU A 172 21.56 11.16 -4.91
C GLU A 172 22.85 10.32 -4.99
N ASN A 173 23.27 9.75 -3.85
CA ASN A 173 24.40 8.83 -3.77
C ASN A 173 24.03 7.37 -4.10
N GLY A 174 22.82 7.10 -4.60
CA GLY A 174 22.35 5.76 -4.95
C GLY A 174 22.25 4.81 -3.75
N SER A 175 22.16 5.34 -2.53
CA SER A 175 22.15 4.57 -1.28
C SER A 175 20.75 4.14 -0.85
N LEU A 176 19.70 4.52 -1.58
CA LEU A 176 18.35 3.97 -1.42
C LEU A 176 18.31 2.57 -2.06
N PRO A 177 18.21 1.48 -1.28
CA PRO A 177 18.37 0.15 -1.85
C PRO A 177 17.07 -0.34 -2.49
N GLY A 178 17.17 -1.42 -3.25
CA GLY A 178 16.03 -2.10 -3.88
C GLY A 178 15.84 -1.81 -5.36
N ASP A 179 14.93 -2.59 -5.94
CA ASP A 179 14.43 -2.51 -7.30
C ASP A 179 13.05 -1.83 -7.36
N VAL A 180 12.24 -2.01 -6.32
CA VAL A 180 10.92 -1.39 -6.16
C VAL A 180 10.83 -0.84 -4.75
N VAL A 181 10.63 0.46 -4.62
CA VAL A 181 10.58 1.16 -3.33
C VAL A 181 9.24 1.83 -3.17
N CYS A 182 8.59 1.60 -2.03
CA CYS A 182 7.40 2.31 -1.59
C CYS A 182 7.81 3.31 -0.50
N LEU A 183 7.68 4.60 -0.77
CA LEU A 183 7.91 5.67 0.20
C LEU A 183 6.57 6.17 0.75
N GLN A 184 6.52 6.40 2.06
CA GLN A 184 5.38 7.03 2.76
C GLN A 184 5.80 8.38 3.37
N GLU A 185 4.82 9.25 3.64
CA GLU A 185 5.01 10.58 4.22
C GLU A 185 5.83 11.57 3.39
N VAL A 186 5.75 11.49 2.06
CA VAL A 186 6.22 12.56 1.16
C VAL A 186 5.11 13.60 0.99
N TRP A 187 4.90 14.43 2.02
CA TRP A 187 3.69 15.27 2.14
C TRP A 187 3.69 16.52 1.27
N GLU A 188 4.84 17.16 1.09
CA GLU A 188 4.94 18.40 0.31
C GLU A 188 5.23 18.08 -1.17
N ALA A 189 4.54 18.76 -2.09
CA ALA A 189 4.69 18.52 -3.52
C ALA A 189 6.11 18.85 -4.03
N ASP A 190 6.80 19.79 -3.39
CA ASP A 190 8.19 20.13 -3.74
C ASP A 190 9.17 19.04 -3.33
N ASP A 191 8.95 18.38 -2.18
CA ASP A 191 9.73 17.22 -1.75
C ASP A 191 9.56 16.06 -2.73
N LEU A 192 8.31 15.81 -3.15
CA LEU A 192 8.01 14.82 -4.17
C LEU A 192 8.79 15.10 -5.45
N ARG A 193 8.72 16.33 -5.99
CA ARG A 193 9.42 16.70 -7.22
C ARG A 193 10.93 16.54 -7.09
N GLU A 194 11.51 16.95 -5.96
CA GLU A 194 12.94 16.84 -5.72
C GLU A 194 13.38 15.38 -5.62
N ILE A 195 12.66 14.55 -4.86
CA ILE A 195 12.90 13.10 -4.77
C ILE A 195 12.88 12.48 -6.16
N ILE A 196 11.82 12.70 -6.96
CA ILE A 196 11.72 12.12 -8.30
C ILE A 196 12.86 12.60 -9.22
N SER A 197 13.20 13.88 -9.14
CA SER A 197 14.30 14.43 -9.94
C SER A 197 15.64 13.78 -9.58
N LYS A 198 15.89 13.52 -8.30
CA LYS A 198 17.15 12.99 -7.78
C LYS A 198 17.26 11.48 -7.93
N THR A 199 16.14 10.75 -7.86
CA THR A 199 16.11 9.29 -8.05
C THR A 199 16.14 8.88 -9.52
N ARG A 200 15.90 9.77 -10.49
CA ARG A 200 15.60 9.40 -11.89
C ARG A 200 16.65 8.48 -12.55
N THR A 201 17.92 8.65 -12.20
CA THR A 201 19.01 7.82 -12.75
C THR A 201 18.89 6.37 -12.29
N ASP A 202 18.64 6.15 -10.99
CA ASP A 202 18.57 4.81 -10.41
C ASP A 202 17.17 4.19 -10.56
N PHE A 203 16.13 5.02 -10.46
CA PHE A 203 14.72 4.67 -10.55
C PHE A 203 14.05 5.47 -11.69
N PRO A 204 14.22 5.05 -12.94
CA PRO A 204 13.67 5.74 -14.11
C PRO A 204 12.14 5.70 -14.18
N PHE A 205 11.46 4.89 -13.37
CA PHE A 205 10.01 4.80 -13.32
C PHE A 205 9.50 5.18 -11.94
N SER A 206 8.47 6.01 -11.89
CA SER A 206 7.85 6.42 -10.64
C SER A 206 6.36 6.71 -10.79
N VAL A 207 5.62 6.59 -9.68
CA VAL A 207 4.21 6.98 -9.60
C VAL A 207 3.88 7.54 -8.21
N SER A 208 3.00 8.53 -8.16
CA SER A 208 2.34 9.04 -6.95
C SER A 208 0.88 9.40 -7.26
N ALA A 209 0.13 9.91 -6.28
CA ALA A 209 -1.19 10.49 -6.54
C ALA A 209 -1.13 11.73 -7.47
N LEU A 210 0.02 12.42 -7.50
CA LEU A 210 0.25 13.62 -8.30
C LEU A 210 1.03 13.36 -9.58
N HIS A 211 1.56 12.16 -9.86
CA HIS A 211 2.34 11.98 -11.08
C HIS A 211 2.42 10.54 -11.53
N GLN A 212 2.72 10.37 -12.81
CA GLN A 212 3.12 9.10 -13.36
C GLN A 212 4.25 9.32 -14.37
N THR A 213 5.25 8.44 -14.34
CA THR A 213 6.22 8.34 -15.43
C THR A 213 5.67 7.42 -16.52
N ILE A 214 5.50 7.95 -17.73
CA ILE A 214 5.03 7.22 -18.92
C ILE A 214 6.13 7.32 -19.97
N ASP A 215 6.62 6.17 -20.45
CA ASP A 215 7.69 6.08 -21.46
C ASP A 215 8.98 6.88 -21.11
N GLY A 216 9.27 7.04 -19.82
CA GLY A 216 10.44 7.76 -19.32
C GLY A 216 10.22 9.26 -19.09
N ASP A 217 9.05 9.79 -19.44
CA ASP A 217 8.64 11.17 -19.17
C ASP A 217 7.74 11.25 -17.93
N THR A 218 8.16 12.06 -16.95
CA THR A 218 7.38 12.30 -15.74
C THR A 218 6.37 13.41 -16.00
N VAL A 219 5.08 13.09 -15.84
CA VAL A 219 3.98 14.04 -15.99
C VAL A 219 3.43 14.39 -14.61
N PHE A 220 3.62 15.64 -14.20
CA PHE A 220 2.88 16.24 -13.09
C PHE A 220 1.69 17.03 -13.67
N PRO A 221 0.45 16.82 -13.21
CA PRO A 221 -0.61 17.78 -13.44
C PRO A 221 -0.17 19.07 -12.76
N THR A 222 -0.22 20.17 -13.49
CA THR A 222 -0.11 21.48 -12.87
C THR A 222 -1.38 21.73 -12.09
N ALA A 223 -1.30 21.94 -10.78
CA ALA A 223 -2.41 22.55 -10.05
C ALA A 223 -2.88 23.79 -10.81
N ASN A 224 -4.20 23.96 -10.94
CA ASN A 224 -4.72 25.18 -11.52
C ASN A 224 -4.31 26.34 -10.61
N PRO A 225 -3.39 27.22 -11.06
CA PRO A 225 -2.80 28.24 -10.18
C PRO A 225 -3.84 29.26 -9.70
N SER A 226 -5.05 29.25 -10.26
CA SER A 226 -6.14 30.18 -9.97
C SER A 226 -7.15 29.68 -8.93
N ILE A 227 -7.07 28.44 -8.45
CA ILE A 227 -8.03 27.89 -7.48
C ILE A 227 -7.33 27.70 -6.13
N PRO A 228 -7.61 28.54 -5.11
CA PRO A 228 -7.08 28.35 -3.78
C PRO A 228 -7.54 27.04 -3.15
N ALA A 229 -6.76 26.53 -2.19
CA ALA A 229 -7.08 25.29 -1.47
C ALA A 229 -8.39 25.37 -0.69
N CYS A 230 -8.65 26.54 -0.09
CA CYS A 230 -9.84 26.84 0.67
C CYS A 230 -10.60 28.02 0.06
N THR A 231 -11.93 27.99 0.15
CA THR A 231 -12.73 29.20 0.01
C THR A 231 -12.75 29.98 1.33
N LEU A 232 -12.90 31.30 1.26
CA LEU A 232 -13.07 32.12 2.46
C LEU A 232 -14.33 31.73 3.26
N ALA A 233 -15.36 31.24 2.58
CA ALA A 233 -16.60 30.79 3.23
C ALA A 233 -16.37 29.53 4.08
N GLU A 234 -15.66 28.54 3.56
CA GLU A 234 -15.26 27.32 4.29
C GLU A 234 -14.54 27.67 5.60
N VAL A 235 -13.46 28.46 5.51
CA VAL A 235 -12.67 28.76 6.70
C VAL A 235 -13.40 29.66 7.70
N ASN A 236 -14.21 30.60 7.21
CA ASN A 236 -15.04 31.43 8.07
C ASN A 236 -16.05 30.61 8.87
N ALA A 237 -16.67 29.58 8.27
CA ALA A 237 -17.65 28.74 8.96
C ALA A 237 -17.02 28.04 10.18
N VAL A 238 -15.87 27.38 9.98
CA VAL A 238 -15.12 26.70 11.06
C VAL A 238 -14.66 27.70 12.13
N SER A 239 -14.10 28.82 11.70
CA SER A 239 -13.63 29.87 12.60
C SER A 239 -14.78 30.43 13.45
N GLN A 240 -15.91 30.77 12.84
CA GLN A 240 -17.08 31.30 13.53
C GLN A 240 -17.65 30.31 14.54
N CYS A 241 -17.75 29.02 14.19
CA CYS A 241 -18.16 28.02 15.16
C CYS A 241 -17.22 28.01 16.36
N PHE A 242 -15.91 27.96 16.13
CA PHE A 242 -14.93 27.92 17.21
C PHE A 242 -14.98 29.17 18.10
N PHE A 243 -15.04 30.37 17.51
CA PHE A 243 -15.15 31.62 18.26
C PHE A 243 -16.43 31.68 19.09
N ASN A 244 -17.57 31.32 18.51
CA ASN A 244 -18.87 31.45 19.16
C ASN A 244 -19.13 30.38 20.23
N ASN A 245 -18.68 29.15 19.99
CA ASN A 245 -18.99 28.02 20.88
C ASN A 245 -17.87 27.71 21.89
N CYS A 246 -16.61 28.02 21.57
CA CYS A 246 -15.47 27.67 22.42
C CYS A 246 -14.80 28.86 23.08
N LEU A 247 -14.36 29.84 22.29
CA LEU A 247 -13.67 31.01 22.86
C LEU A 247 -14.62 31.93 23.62
N ALA A 248 -15.77 32.30 23.06
CA ALA A 248 -16.73 33.19 23.71
C ALA A 248 -17.28 32.61 25.03
N ASN A 249 -17.31 31.27 25.14
CA ASN A 249 -17.75 30.55 26.33
C ASN A 249 -16.62 30.26 27.33
N ASN A 250 -15.39 30.72 27.08
CA ASN A 250 -14.20 30.46 27.90
C ASN A 250 -14.02 28.96 28.22
N ALA A 251 -14.20 28.09 27.23
CA ALA A 251 -14.04 26.65 27.42
C ALA A 251 -12.63 26.34 27.95
N THR A 252 -12.57 25.54 29.03
CA THR A 252 -11.30 25.18 29.69
C THR A 252 -10.41 24.33 28.78
N ASP A 253 -11.03 23.47 27.97
CA ASP A 253 -10.37 22.68 26.94
C ASP A 253 -10.95 23.07 25.57
N LEU A 254 -10.22 23.91 24.85
CA LEU A 254 -10.62 24.42 23.54
C LEU A 254 -10.68 23.31 22.48
N PHE A 255 -9.85 22.26 22.61
CA PHE A 255 -9.86 21.14 21.67
C PHE A 255 -11.10 20.27 21.88
N LEU A 256 -11.37 19.85 23.12
CA LEU A 256 -12.58 19.08 23.41
C LEU A 256 -13.86 19.87 23.11
N CYS A 257 -13.85 21.19 23.35
CA CYS A 257 -14.94 22.04 22.91
C CYS A 257 -15.11 22.04 21.39
N PHE A 258 -14.02 22.19 20.63
CA PHE A 258 -14.06 22.18 19.17
C PHE A 258 -14.64 20.87 18.66
N VAL A 259 -14.13 19.73 19.17
CA VAL A 259 -14.66 18.41 18.78
C VAL A 259 -16.13 18.26 19.14
N GLY A 260 -16.56 18.77 20.30
CA GLY A 260 -17.95 18.68 20.75
C GLY A 260 -18.94 19.56 19.98
N ASN A 261 -18.49 20.67 19.38
CA ASN A 261 -19.39 21.71 18.86
C ASN A 261 -19.17 22.08 17.40
N CYS A 262 -17.99 21.84 16.82
CA CYS A 262 -17.58 22.38 15.52
C CYS A 262 -17.13 21.33 14.50
N VAL A 263 -17.29 20.04 14.82
CA VAL A 263 -17.04 18.95 13.88
C VAL A 263 -17.88 19.06 12.59
N PRO A 264 -19.17 19.43 12.62
CA PRO A 264 -19.95 19.56 11.38
C PRO A 264 -19.35 20.59 10.40
N GLU A 265 -18.96 21.77 10.89
CA GLU A 265 -18.32 22.80 10.07
C GLU A 265 -16.93 22.33 9.60
N TYR A 266 -16.18 21.66 10.45
CA TYR A 266 -14.87 21.10 10.14
C TYR A 266 -14.94 20.04 9.04
N GLN A 267 -15.91 19.12 9.12
CA GLN A 267 -16.13 18.06 8.13
C GLN A 267 -16.73 18.58 6.82
N ALA A 268 -17.29 19.79 6.83
CA ALA A 268 -17.77 20.45 5.62
C ALA A 268 -16.64 21.05 4.78
N LEU A 269 -15.41 21.15 5.31
CA LEU A 269 -14.23 21.54 4.54
C LEU A 269 -13.96 20.50 3.45
N SER A 270 -13.62 20.96 2.25
CA SER A 270 -13.09 20.08 1.22
C SER A 270 -11.76 19.44 1.65
N GLN A 271 -11.46 18.24 1.15
CA GLN A 271 -10.23 17.52 1.49
C GLN A 271 -8.95 18.32 1.15
N VAL A 272 -8.98 19.11 0.07
CA VAL A 272 -7.86 19.97 -0.34
C VAL A 272 -7.68 21.12 0.66
N CYS A 273 -8.77 21.75 1.08
CA CYS A 273 -8.73 22.79 2.11
C CYS A 273 -8.19 22.22 3.42
N LEU A 274 -8.72 21.08 3.84
CA LEU A 274 -8.32 20.41 5.08
C LEU A 274 -6.84 20.02 5.08
N ALA A 275 -6.37 19.39 4.00
CA ALA A 275 -4.96 19.05 3.84
C ALA A 275 -4.05 20.30 3.88
N CYS A 276 -4.45 21.40 3.24
CA CYS A 276 -3.68 22.64 3.29
C CYS A 276 -3.58 23.22 4.71
N LEU A 277 -4.71 23.29 5.42
CA LEU A 277 -4.77 23.80 6.79
C LEU A 277 -3.91 22.95 7.74
N LEU A 278 -3.87 21.63 7.53
CA LEU A 278 -3.22 20.68 8.43
C LEU A 278 -1.77 20.31 8.05
N ALA A 279 -1.31 20.56 6.83
CA ALA A 279 0.02 20.10 6.37
C ALA A 279 1.23 20.66 7.15
N ARG A 280 1.01 21.65 8.01
CA ARG A 280 2.03 22.23 8.91
C ARG A 280 1.51 22.34 10.34
N GLN A 281 0.52 21.54 10.69
CA GLN A 281 0.08 21.48 12.06
C GLN A 281 1.04 20.60 12.84
N SER A 282 1.56 21.13 13.95
CA SER A 282 2.29 20.31 14.90
C SER A 282 1.34 19.38 15.65
N ARG A 283 1.91 18.36 16.30
CA ARG A 283 1.17 17.47 17.21
C ARG A 283 0.60 18.20 18.44
N ASN A 284 0.88 19.49 18.63
CA ASN A 284 0.38 20.26 19.76
C ASN A 284 -1.06 20.72 19.47
N PRO A 285 -2.08 20.22 20.18
CA PRO A 285 -3.47 20.65 19.97
C PRO A 285 -3.66 22.15 20.27
N LYS A 286 -2.78 22.77 21.06
CA LYS A 286 -2.79 24.22 21.29
C LYS A 286 -2.37 25.01 20.04
N GLU A 287 -1.63 24.38 19.13
CA GLU A 287 -1.24 24.95 17.84
C GLU A 287 -2.26 24.68 16.74
N LEU A 288 -3.31 23.89 16.99
CA LEU A 288 -4.51 23.87 16.14
C LEU A 288 -5.07 25.29 15.96
N LEU A 289 -4.91 26.18 16.94
CA LEU A 289 -5.31 27.59 16.83
C LEU A 289 -4.34 28.42 15.97
N ALA A 290 -3.07 28.04 15.95
CA ALA A 290 -2.09 28.63 15.04
C ALA A 290 -2.32 28.19 13.59
N SER A 291 -3.05 27.09 13.34
CA SER A 291 -3.46 26.69 11.98
C SER A 291 -4.29 27.75 11.27
N PHE A 292 -5.02 28.60 12.02
CA PHE A 292 -5.73 29.74 11.45
C PHE A 292 -4.78 30.82 10.88
N ASN A 293 -3.50 30.82 11.23
CA ASN A 293 -2.51 31.68 10.56
C ASN A 293 -2.20 31.18 9.14
N ARG A 294 -2.47 29.90 8.83
CA ARG A 294 -2.36 29.34 7.48
C ARG A 294 -3.63 29.49 6.65
N THR A 295 -4.73 29.90 7.26
CA THR A 295 -5.99 30.22 6.57
C THR A 295 -5.76 31.16 5.39
N GLU A 296 -5.01 32.24 5.58
CA GLU A 296 -4.78 33.21 4.50
C GLU A 296 -4.02 32.57 3.34
N PHE A 297 -2.99 31.78 3.63
CA PHE A 297 -2.25 31.02 2.63
C PHE A 297 -3.19 30.07 1.87
N CYS A 298 -3.94 29.22 2.57
CA CYS A 298 -4.84 28.26 1.94
C CYS A 298 -6.00 28.93 1.19
N ALA A 299 -6.45 30.10 1.63
CA ALA A 299 -7.49 30.88 0.95
C ALA A 299 -6.99 31.66 -0.27
N THR A 300 -5.67 31.75 -0.48
CA THR A 300 -5.07 32.52 -1.59
C THR A 300 -4.17 31.70 -2.50
N THR A 301 -3.78 30.50 -2.08
CA THR A 301 -2.80 29.66 -2.79
C THR A 301 -3.41 28.27 -3.04
N PRO A 302 -3.24 27.72 -4.26
CA PRO A 302 -3.57 26.33 -4.54
C PRO A 302 -2.78 25.37 -3.64
N TYR A 303 -3.32 24.17 -3.42
CA TYR A 303 -2.63 23.13 -2.66
C TYR A 303 -2.81 21.78 -3.35
N GLU A 304 -1.72 21.01 -3.41
CA GLU A 304 -1.67 19.70 -4.06
C GLU A 304 -1.60 18.61 -3.00
N VAL A 305 -2.59 17.73 -2.96
CA VAL A 305 -2.61 16.62 -1.99
C VAL A 305 -1.80 15.46 -2.55
N THR A 306 -0.65 15.17 -1.93
CA THR A 306 0.24 14.07 -2.37
C THR A 306 -0.20 12.69 -1.83
N TYR A 307 -1.04 12.67 -0.78
CA TYR A 307 -1.31 11.49 0.06
C TYR A 307 -0.06 10.87 0.71
N GLY A 308 1.10 11.51 0.57
CA GLY A 308 2.36 11.04 1.13
C GLY A 308 2.95 9.80 0.45
N LEU A 309 2.44 9.33 -0.69
CA LEU A 309 2.83 8.03 -1.26
C LEU A 309 3.63 8.16 -2.56
N VAL A 310 4.70 7.37 -2.68
CA VAL A 310 5.49 7.26 -3.91
C VAL A 310 5.91 5.82 -4.14
N ILE A 311 5.78 5.33 -5.37
CA ILE A 311 6.47 4.13 -5.82
C ILE A 311 7.61 4.55 -6.74
N LEU A 312 8.82 4.07 -6.46
CA LEU A 312 10.00 4.17 -7.31
C LEU A 312 10.34 2.77 -7.84
N SER A 313 10.73 2.65 -9.10
CA SER A 313 11.06 1.37 -9.70
C SER A 313 12.20 1.48 -10.71
N LYS A 314 13.11 0.50 -10.64
CA LYS A 314 14.16 0.27 -11.66
C LYS A 314 13.60 -0.32 -12.95
N ARG A 315 12.39 -0.87 -12.88
CA ARG A 315 11.72 -1.60 -13.97
C ARG A 315 10.43 -0.87 -14.39
N PRO A 316 9.97 -1.04 -15.64
CA PRO A 316 8.75 -0.38 -16.12
C PRO A 316 7.55 -0.62 -15.20
N ILE A 317 6.79 0.45 -14.96
CA ILE A 317 5.52 0.43 -14.24
C ILE A 317 4.38 0.39 -15.25
N GLU A 318 3.51 -0.60 -15.13
CA GLU A 318 2.27 -0.78 -15.89
C GLU A 318 1.05 -0.58 -14.97
N ASP A 319 -0.12 -0.32 -15.56
CA ASP A 319 -1.43 -0.32 -14.88
C ASP A 319 -1.46 0.48 -13.56
N ALA A 320 -0.76 1.62 -13.54
CA ALA A 320 -0.65 2.42 -12.33
C ALA A 320 -1.97 3.14 -12.02
N SER A 321 -2.35 3.18 -10.75
CA SER A 321 -3.55 3.87 -10.28
C SER A 321 -3.39 4.27 -8.82
N PHE A 322 -4.11 5.31 -8.43
CA PHE A 322 -4.25 5.75 -7.05
C PHE A 322 -5.71 5.59 -6.61
N VAL A 323 -5.92 5.17 -5.37
CA VAL A 323 -7.24 5.09 -4.75
C VAL A 323 -7.21 5.80 -3.41
N ASP A 324 -8.06 6.80 -3.27
CA ASP A 324 -8.39 7.45 -2.00
C ASP A 324 -9.34 6.55 -1.21
N TYR A 325 -8.97 6.20 0.02
CA TYR A 325 -9.86 5.41 0.88
C TYR A 325 -11.14 6.17 1.26
N HIS A 326 -11.07 7.50 1.27
CA HIS A 326 -12.08 8.38 1.81
C HIS A 326 -12.87 9.13 0.73
N GLU A 327 -12.96 8.56 -0.47
CA GLU A 327 -13.69 9.18 -1.58
C GLU A 327 -15.11 9.59 -1.15
N GLY A 328 -15.42 10.87 -1.34
CA GLY A 328 -16.72 11.47 -1.02
C GLY A 328 -16.86 12.05 0.40
N TYR A 329 -15.81 12.06 1.21
CA TYR A 329 -15.77 12.77 2.49
C TYR A 329 -14.35 13.24 2.81
N SER A 330 -14.17 14.04 3.86
CA SER A 330 -12.88 14.61 4.23
C SER A 330 -12.41 14.11 5.58
N VAL A 331 -11.11 13.84 5.68
CA VAL A 331 -10.42 13.37 6.87
C VAL A 331 -9.18 14.22 7.13
N SER A 332 -8.78 14.30 8.40
CA SER A 332 -7.66 15.11 8.87
C SER A 332 -6.35 14.77 8.15
N VAL A 333 -6.11 13.47 7.94
CA VAL A 333 -4.93 12.98 7.23
C VAL A 333 -5.41 12.09 6.09
N PRO A 334 -5.42 12.58 4.83
CA PRO A 334 -5.92 11.80 3.70
C PRO A 334 -5.03 10.58 3.46
N ARG A 335 -5.65 9.41 3.36
CA ARG A 335 -4.99 8.10 3.16
C ARG A 335 -5.45 7.45 1.86
N GLY A 336 -4.61 6.58 1.32
CA GLY A 336 -4.93 5.82 0.12
C GLY A 336 -3.93 4.72 -0.16
N TYR A 337 -3.99 4.17 -1.36
CA TYR A 337 -2.94 3.32 -1.88
C TYR A 337 -2.63 3.63 -3.35
N LEU A 338 -1.37 3.42 -3.72
CA LEU A 338 -0.94 3.29 -5.10
C LEU A 338 -0.94 1.82 -5.48
N ARG A 339 -1.51 1.48 -6.63
CA ARG A 339 -1.35 0.18 -7.30
C ARG A 339 -0.49 0.39 -8.52
N ALA A 340 0.53 -0.44 -8.69
CA ALA A 340 1.39 -0.48 -9.86
C ALA A 340 1.66 -1.93 -10.23
N LYS A 341 1.86 -2.23 -11.51
CA LYS A 341 2.30 -3.55 -11.96
C LYS A 341 3.76 -3.48 -12.40
N VAL A 342 4.61 -4.27 -11.77
CA VAL A 342 6.06 -4.35 -12.06
C VAL A 342 6.44 -5.81 -12.28
N SER A 343 6.95 -6.15 -13.47
CA SER A 343 7.37 -7.54 -13.79
C SER A 343 6.30 -8.60 -13.51
N ASP A 344 5.04 -8.34 -13.90
CA ASP A 344 3.85 -9.18 -13.62
C ASP A 344 3.40 -9.28 -12.16
N ILE A 345 3.96 -8.46 -11.26
CA ILE A 345 3.56 -8.36 -9.85
C ILE A 345 2.80 -7.06 -9.61
N HIS A 346 1.65 -7.14 -8.94
CA HIS A 346 0.90 -6.00 -8.46
C HIS A 346 1.49 -5.53 -7.13
N VAL A 347 2.09 -4.36 -7.14
CA VAL A 347 2.64 -3.68 -5.97
C VAL A 347 1.60 -2.70 -5.47
N PHE A 348 1.21 -2.86 -4.22
CA PHE A 348 0.37 -1.92 -3.49
C PHE A 348 1.23 -1.17 -2.49
N CYS A 349 1.31 0.15 -2.62
CA CYS A 349 2.02 1.03 -1.69
C CYS A 349 1.00 1.83 -0.89
N THR A 350 1.03 1.75 0.44
CA THR A 350 0.02 2.39 1.30
C THR A 350 0.62 3.01 2.56
N HIS A 351 -0.18 3.86 3.20
CA HIS A 351 0.00 4.35 4.55
C HIS A 351 -1.40 4.45 5.17
N THR A 352 -1.73 3.57 6.11
CA THR A 352 -3.07 3.54 6.74
C THR A 352 -3.13 4.37 8.02
N THR A 353 -4.33 4.69 8.47
CA THR A 353 -4.59 5.57 9.60
C THR A 353 -4.07 4.99 10.92
N PRO A 354 -3.21 5.73 11.66
CA PRO A 354 -2.86 5.40 13.04
C PRO A 354 -3.93 5.84 14.02
N VAL A 355 -3.74 5.49 15.29
CA VAL A 355 -4.41 6.19 16.40
C VAL A 355 -3.74 7.56 16.56
N LEU A 356 -4.33 8.60 15.97
CA LEU A 356 -3.75 9.96 16.00
C LEU A 356 -3.92 10.62 17.36
N THR A 357 -5.09 10.44 17.99
CA THR A 357 -5.40 10.96 19.33
C THR A 357 -6.40 10.03 20.04
N ASP A 358 -6.65 10.26 21.33
CA ASP A 358 -7.67 9.55 22.10
C ASP A 358 -9.11 9.88 21.65
N VAL A 359 -9.29 10.96 20.88
CA VAL A 359 -10.59 11.44 20.42
C VAL A 359 -10.66 11.36 18.90
N TYR A 360 -11.70 10.69 18.40
CA TYR A 360 -11.91 10.56 16.96
C TYR A 360 -12.61 11.81 16.39
N ILE A 361 -12.03 12.42 15.35
CA ILE A 361 -12.52 13.70 14.79
C ILE A 361 -12.94 13.64 13.31
N ASP A 362 -12.65 12.55 12.61
CA ASP A 362 -12.95 12.41 11.17
C ASP A 362 -14.40 11.94 10.90
N GLY A 363 -15.14 11.66 11.97
CA GLY A 363 -16.59 11.49 12.15
C GLY A 363 -17.40 10.55 11.24
N ARG A 364 -16.85 9.93 10.18
CA ARG A 364 -17.55 8.84 9.46
C ARG A 364 -17.56 7.54 10.27
N PHE A 365 -16.46 7.29 10.99
CA PHE A 365 -16.28 6.12 11.84
C PHE A 365 -16.52 6.50 13.32
N SER A 366 -16.51 5.50 14.20
CA SER A 366 -16.56 5.71 15.65
C SER A 366 -15.16 5.83 16.27
N SER A 367 -14.12 5.39 15.57
CA SER A 367 -12.74 5.37 16.05
C SER A 367 -11.73 5.25 14.92
N TYR A 368 -10.46 5.58 15.20
CA TYR A 368 -9.34 5.33 14.30
C TYR A 368 -9.14 3.82 14.00
N ALA A 369 -9.48 2.95 14.95
CA ALA A 369 -9.41 1.50 14.75
C ALA A 369 -10.42 1.01 13.70
N GLU A 370 -11.66 1.52 13.75
CA GLU A 370 -12.68 1.20 12.74
C GLU A 370 -12.30 1.76 11.36
N GLN A 371 -11.76 2.98 11.32
CA GLN A 371 -11.25 3.58 10.08
C GLN A 371 -10.12 2.74 9.48
N SER A 372 -9.12 2.35 10.28
CA SER A 372 -8.01 1.47 9.85
C SER A 372 -8.51 0.14 9.29
N LEU A 373 -9.50 -0.50 9.95
CA LEU A 373 -10.10 -1.74 9.45
C LEU A 373 -10.79 -1.55 8.08
N TYR A 374 -11.49 -0.42 7.88
CA TYR A 374 -12.11 -0.10 6.61
C TYR A 374 -11.09 0.11 5.48
N GLU A 375 -10.01 0.86 5.76
CA GLU A 375 -8.92 1.11 4.80
C GLU A 375 -8.24 -0.20 4.39
N LEU A 376 -7.89 -1.06 5.35
CA LEU A 376 -7.30 -2.37 5.08
C LEU A 376 -8.26 -3.29 4.34
N GLY A 377 -9.54 -3.30 4.71
CA GLY A 377 -10.57 -4.07 3.98
C GLY A 377 -10.66 -3.65 2.51
N THR A 378 -10.58 -2.34 2.25
CA THR A 378 -10.59 -1.79 0.89
C THR A 378 -9.35 -2.21 0.11
N LEU A 379 -8.16 -2.10 0.71
CA LEU A 379 -6.89 -2.54 0.13
C LEU A 379 -6.89 -4.03 -0.22
N LEU A 380 -7.26 -4.88 0.75
CA LEU A 380 -7.26 -6.33 0.60
C LEU A 380 -8.28 -6.77 -0.45
N ASN A 381 -9.44 -6.12 -0.52
CA ASN A 381 -10.42 -6.39 -1.57
C ASN A 381 -9.85 -6.07 -2.97
N ALA A 382 -9.09 -4.97 -3.10
CA ALA A 382 -8.44 -4.61 -4.36
C ALA A 382 -7.29 -5.55 -4.74
N ALA A 383 -6.55 -6.08 -3.76
CA ALA A 383 -5.45 -7.01 -3.98
C ALA A 383 -5.91 -8.46 -4.23
N ASN A 384 -7.09 -8.84 -3.73
CA ASN A 384 -7.58 -10.22 -3.78
C ASN A 384 -7.67 -10.85 -5.20
N PRO A 385 -8.12 -10.15 -6.26
CA PRO A 385 -8.13 -10.71 -7.62
C PRO A 385 -6.75 -11.16 -8.10
N ASP A 386 -5.69 -10.50 -7.61
CA ASP A 386 -4.29 -10.71 -7.97
C ASP A 386 -3.48 -11.28 -6.80
N LEU A 387 -4.13 -11.90 -5.80
CA LEU A 387 -3.51 -12.28 -4.52
C LEU A 387 -2.15 -12.97 -4.70
N GLU A 388 -2.10 -14.02 -5.51
CA GLU A 388 -0.88 -14.82 -5.78
C GLU A 388 0.24 -14.05 -6.50
N ARG A 389 -0.02 -12.83 -6.94
CA ARG A 389 0.91 -11.94 -7.65
C ARG A 389 0.88 -10.53 -7.06
N SER A 390 0.52 -10.40 -5.79
CA SER A 390 0.44 -9.11 -5.12
C SER A 390 1.47 -8.98 -4.01
N LEU A 391 1.98 -7.77 -3.84
CA LEU A 391 2.81 -7.35 -2.72
C LEU A 391 2.16 -6.14 -2.07
N LEU A 392 2.10 -6.13 -0.75
CA LEU A 392 1.67 -4.95 0.00
C LEU A 392 2.89 -4.38 0.71
N LEU A 393 3.20 -3.12 0.42
CA LEU A 393 4.32 -2.37 0.96
C LEU A 393 3.74 -1.14 1.68
N GLY A 394 4.22 -0.82 2.86
CA GLY A 394 3.79 0.41 3.52
C GLY A 394 3.99 0.45 5.01
N ASP A 395 3.63 1.61 5.56
CA ASP A 395 3.32 1.79 6.97
C ASP A 395 1.84 1.47 7.19
N PHE A 396 1.55 0.29 7.74
CA PHE A 396 0.19 -0.16 7.99
C PHE A 396 -0.33 0.31 9.36
N ASN A 397 0.47 1.06 10.12
CA ASN A 397 0.12 1.53 11.46
C ASN A 397 -0.48 0.46 12.38
N THR A 398 -0.11 -0.80 12.14
CA THR A 398 -0.62 -1.96 12.85
C THR A 398 0.46 -3.01 13.05
N SER A 399 0.49 -3.59 14.25
CA SER A 399 1.52 -4.53 14.69
C SER A 399 0.94 -5.61 15.60
N PRO A 400 1.50 -6.83 15.58
CA PRO A 400 1.23 -7.82 16.61
C PRO A 400 1.99 -7.47 17.89
N SER A 401 1.65 -8.13 18.99
CA SER A 401 2.52 -8.14 20.19
C SER A 401 3.53 -9.28 20.08
N ILE A 402 4.81 -8.97 20.33
CA ILE A 402 5.90 -9.95 20.42
C ILE A 402 6.66 -9.66 21.73
N PRO A 403 6.21 -10.23 22.86
CA PRO A 403 6.79 -9.91 24.18
C PRO A 403 8.30 -10.16 24.28
N ASP A 404 8.78 -11.26 23.70
CA ASP A 404 10.21 -11.64 23.75
C ASP A 404 11.11 -10.64 23.02
N ALA A 405 10.57 -9.87 22.08
CA ALA A 405 11.27 -8.80 21.35
C ALA A 405 10.88 -7.39 21.84
N ASN A 406 10.17 -7.30 22.99
CA ASN A 406 9.63 -6.05 23.53
C ASN A 406 8.76 -5.27 22.51
N ILE A 407 8.01 -5.96 21.65
CA ILE A 407 7.12 -5.33 20.67
C ILE A 407 5.70 -5.27 21.21
N THR A 408 5.17 -4.05 21.31
CA THR A 408 3.78 -3.78 21.68
C THR A 408 2.88 -3.89 20.44
N SER A 409 1.66 -4.40 20.63
CA SER A 409 0.65 -4.42 19.57
C SER A 409 0.08 -3.04 19.31
N GLN A 410 -0.19 -2.73 18.04
CA GLN A 410 -0.90 -1.54 17.61
C GLN A 410 -2.04 -1.96 16.69
N LEU A 411 -3.27 -1.54 17.00
CA LEU A 411 -4.47 -1.90 16.25
C LEU A 411 -4.55 -3.42 15.91
N PRO A 412 -4.47 -4.34 16.89
CA PRO A 412 -4.25 -5.76 16.62
C PRO A 412 -5.28 -6.41 15.68
N LEU A 413 -6.55 -5.97 15.71
CA LEU A 413 -7.57 -6.48 14.78
C LEU A 413 -7.28 -6.12 13.31
N SER A 414 -6.71 -4.95 13.07
CA SER A 414 -6.23 -4.53 11.75
C SER A 414 -5.09 -5.44 11.28
N TYR A 415 -4.14 -5.75 12.16
CA TYR A 415 -3.06 -6.68 11.86
C TYR A 415 -3.58 -8.10 11.58
N ASP A 416 -4.51 -8.60 12.38
CA ASP A 416 -5.13 -9.91 12.20
C ASP A 416 -5.82 -10.04 10.84
N LEU A 417 -6.50 -8.98 10.37
CA LEU A 417 -7.10 -8.92 9.04
C LEU A 417 -6.03 -9.00 7.93
N LEU A 418 -4.95 -8.22 8.08
CA LEU A 418 -3.85 -8.14 7.12
C LEU A 418 -3.17 -9.49 6.91
N VAL A 419 -2.93 -10.22 7.99
CA VAL A 419 -2.24 -11.52 7.95
C VAL A 419 -3.14 -12.70 7.66
N GLN A 420 -4.39 -12.53 7.21
CA GLN A 420 -5.22 -13.67 6.79
C GLN A 420 -4.62 -14.35 5.56
N ASN A 421 -4.29 -13.56 4.53
CA ASN A 421 -3.79 -14.05 3.24
C ASN A 421 -2.32 -13.71 2.98
N TYR A 422 -1.76 -12.77 3.74
CA TYR A 422 -0.37 -12.35 3.65
C TYR A 422 0.42 -12.77 4.90
N PHE A 423 1.74 -12.71 4.82
CA PHE A 423 2.62 -12.79 5.97
C PHE A 423 3.79 -11.81 5.79
N SER A 424 4.43 -11.43 6.89
CA SER A 424 5.60 -10.55 6.91
C SER A 424 6.86 -11.39 7.15
N PRO A 425 7.75 -11.58 6.14
CA PRO A 425 9.02 -12.29 6.33
C PRO A 425 9.87 -11.66 7.43
N TYR A 426 9.80 -10.33 7.56
CA TYR A 426 10.52 -9.55 8.55
C TYR A 426 10.16 -9.93 9.99
N LEU A 427 8.86 -10.13 10.25
CA LEU A 427 8.38 -10.57 11.57
C LEU A 427 8.74 -12.00 11.93
N GLU A 428 9.07 -12.86 10.96
CA GLU A 428 9.44 -14.24 11.24
C GLU A 428 10.95 -14.42 11.51
N THR A 429 11.78 -13.40 11.24
CA THR A 429 13.25 -13.54 11.22
C THR A 429 14.00 -12.42 11.94
N VAL A 430 13.56 -11.16 11.81
CA VAL A 430 14.28 -10.00 12.36
C VAL A 430 13.63 -9.55 13.66
N THR A 431 12.30 -9.35 13.67
CA THR A 431 11.52 -8.98 14.87
C THR A 431 11.99 -7.71 15.61
N LEU A 432 12.77 -6.84 14.97
CA LEU A 432 13.13 -5.53 15.51
C LEU A 432 12.04 -4.52 15.20
N CYS A 433 11.86 -3.50 16.03
CA CYS A 433 10.90 -2.44 15.77
C CYS A 433 11.23 -1.66 14.49
N THR A 434 10.20 -1.16 13.82
CA THR A 434 10.32 -0.21 12.70
C THR A 434 9.97 1.20 13.15
N PHE A 435 9.21 1.34 14.24
CA PHE A 435 8.98 2.59 14.94
C PHE A 435 9.31 2.36 16.42
N CYS A 436 10.48 2.84 16.84
CA CYS A 436 11.17 2.37 18.04
C CYS A 436 11.31 3.46 19.11
N TYR A 437 11.15 3.13 20.39
CA TYR A 437 11.27 4.11 21.47
C TYR A 437 12.67 4.74 21.60
N ASP A 438 13.71 4.07 21.09
CA ASP A 438 15.10 4.54 21.14
C ASP A 438 15.47 5.46 19.97
N ASN A 439 14.63 5.54 18.94
CA ASN A 439 14.77 6.54 17.89
C ASN A 439 14.40 7.92 18.44
N TRP A 440 15.39 8.80 18.56
CA TRP A 440 15.21 10.13 19.18
C TRP A 440 14.25 11.06 18.41
N LEU A 441 13.93 10.74 17.16
CA LEU A 441 12.93 11.46 16.36
C LEU A 441 11.48 11.07 16.72
N THR A 442 11.28 9.94 17.38
CA THR A 442 9.94 9.56 17.84
C THR A 442 9.67 10.04 19.26
N TYR A 443 8.39 10.20 19.56
CA TYR A 443 7.88 10.40 20.91
C TYR A 443 7.25 9.12 21.48
N ASN A 444 7.38 8.00 20.77
CA ASN A 444 6.74 6.77 21.16
C ASN A 444 7.38 6.20 22.43
N LEU A 445 6.53 5.70 23.32
CA LEU A 445 6.96 5.04 24.56
C LEU A 445 7.07 3.52 24.41
N SER A 446 6.86 3.01 23.19
CA SER A 446 6.82 1.58 22.89
C SER A 446 7.50 1.28 21.56
N ASN A 447 8.00 0.05 21.45
CA ASN A 447 8.50 -0.49 20.19
C ASN A 447 7.35 -1.16 19.44
N VAL A 448 7.16 -0.79 18.17
CA VAL A 448 6.14 -1.40 17.30
C VAL A 448 6.75 -1.73 15.93
N ILE A 449 6.14 -2.69 15.24
CA ILE A 449 6.51 -3.11 13.88
C ILE A 449 5.30 -2.84 12.99
N ILE A 450 5.28 -1.66 12.39
CA ILE A 450 4.14 -1.15 11.60
C ILE A 450 4.47 -0.99 10.12
N ASP A 451 5.75 -0.96 9.78
CA ASP A 451 6.23 -0.95 8.41
C ASP A 451 6.43 -2.40 7.93
N HIS A 452 5.78 -2.78 6.83
CA HIS A 452 5.80 -4.17 6.37
C HIS A 452 6.04 -4.30 4.86
N VAL A 453 6.79 -5.33 4.51
CA VAL A 453 6.78 -5.96 3.17
C VAL A 453 5.99 -7.25 3.29
N LEU A 454 4.76 -7.26 2.77
CA LEU A 454 3.84 -8.39 2.88
C LEU A 454 3.75 -9.16 1.57
N VAL A 455 3.91 -10.47 1.72
CA VAL A 455 3.87 -11.45 0.64
C VAL A 455 2.74 -12.45 0.84
N PRO A 456 2.15 -13.01 -0.23
CA PRO A 456 1.06 -13.97 -0.07
C PRO A 456 1.58 -15.25 0.60
N LYS A 457 0.79 -15.81 1.52
CA LYS A 457 1.19 -17.01 2.31
C LYS A 457 1.54 -18.22 1.45
N SER A 458 0.94 -18.34 0.27
CA SER A 458 1.24 -19.40 -0.70
C SER A 458 2.70 -19.41 -1.19
N TRP A 459 3.42 -18.31 -0.99
CA TRP A 459 4.84 -18.13 -1.33
C TRP A 459 5.78 -18.25 -0.13
N ARG A 460 5.26 -18.45 1.09
CA ARG A 460 6.03 -18.38 2.34
C ARG A 460 7.32 -19.18 2.29
N ASP A 461 7.24 -20.48 2.07
CA ASP A 461 8.42 -21.34 2.08
C ASP A 461 9.45 -20.95 1.01
N LEU A 462 9.01 -20.44 -0.15
CA LEU A 462 9.90 -20.03 -1.23
C LEU A 462 10.57 -18.68 -0.93
N ILE A 463 9.85 -17.74 -0.33
CA ILE A 463 10.40 -16.45 0.11
C ILE A 463 11.40 -16.67 1.22
N MET A 464 11.04 -17.43 2.27
CA MET A 464 11.94 -17.70 3.40
C MET A 464 13.21 -18.46 2.99
N ALA A 465 13.16 -19.23 1.89
CA ALA A 465 14.32 -19.94 1.36
C ALA A 465 15.22 -19.13 0.42
N LYS A 466 14.79 -17.93 -0.03
CA LYS A 466 15.51 -17.14 -1.03
C LYS A 466 15.74 -15.69 -0.62
N ALA A 467 14.97 -15.20 0.34
CA ALA A 467 14.98 -13.81 0.73
C ALA A 467 15.65 -13.62 2.08
N THR A 468 16.31 -12.48 2.24
CA THR A 468 16.75 -11.97 3.53
C THR A 468 16.01 -10.66 3.80
N PRO A 469 15.04 -10.64 4.73
CA PRO A 469 14.46 -9.40 5.18
C PRO A 469 15.47 -8.63 6.05
N LEU A 470 15.50 -7.30 5.90
CA LEU A 470 16.41 -6.43 6.64
C LEU A 470 15.68 -5.18 7.14
N ARG A 471 16.16 -4.65 8.27
CA ARG A 471 15.88 -3.27 8.69
C ARG A 471 16.92 -2.38 8.02
N ILE A 472 16.49 -1.27 7.42
CA ILE A 472 17.38 -0.32 6.75
C ILE A 472 17.27 1.07 7.39
N PHE A 473 18.29 1.90 7.15
CA PHE A 473 18.46 3.21 7.79
C PHE A 473 18.55 3.15 9.32
N ASP A 474 19.03 2.01 9.80
CA ASP A 474 19.22 1.66 11.21
C ASP A 474 20.61 2.10 11.69
N GLY A 475 20.77 3.39 11.95
CA GLY A 475 22.03 3.96 12.44
C GLY A 475 21.79 5.23 13.26
N ASP A 476 22.85 5.72 13.91
CA ASP A 476 22.84 6.92 14.78
C ASP A 476 22.32 8.18 14.06
N ASP A 477 22.47 8.16 12.75
CA ASP A 477 22.33 9.27 11.84
C ASP A 477 20.96 9.23 11.15
N THR A 478 19.90 8.95 11.92
CA THR A 478 18.56 8.69 11.40
C THR A 478 17.96 9.85 10.59
N VAL A 479 17.30 9.51 9.48
CA VAL A 479 16.62 10.46 8.57
C VAL A 479 15.10 10.48 8.76
N SER A 480 14.57 9.55 9.56
CA SER A 480 13.13 9.38 9.79
C SER A 480 12.87 8.88 11.22
N ASP A 481 11.69 9.14 11.76
CA ASP A 481 11.21 8.50 12.98
C ASP A 481 10.89 7.00 12.78
N HIS A 482 10.91 6.53 11.53
CA HIS A 482 10.80 5.13 11.14
C HIS A 482 12.14 4.56 10.63
N TYR A 483 12.29 3.24 10.79
CA TYR A 483 13.27 2.43 10.09
C TYR A 483 12.61 1.71 8.92
N GLY A 484 13.28 1.64 7.77
CA GLY A 484 12.73 0.98 6.60
C GLY A 484 12.80 -0.55 6.70
N VAL A 485 11.97 -1.23 5.91
CA VAL A 485 11.98 -2.68 5.76
C VAL A 485 12.27 -3.05 4.33
N ALA A 486 13.22 -3.94 4.13
CA ALA A 486 13.62 -4.44 2.82
C ALA A 486 13.55 -5.95 2.75
N LEU A 487 13.35 -6.49 1.54
CA LEU A 487 13.37 -7.92 1.25
C LEU A 487 14.32 -8.18 0.07
N PHE A 488 15.54 -8.63 0.34
CA PHE A 488 16.57 -8.87 -0.69
C PHE A 488 16.76 -10.34 -1.01
N SER A 489 17.39 -10.65 -2.15
CA SER A 489 17.85 -11.99 -2.46
C SER A 489 19.02 -12.39 -1.56
N GLN A 490 19.01 -13.63 -1.04
CA GLN A 490 20.15 -14.22 -0.32
C GLN A 490 21.40 -14.32 -1.19
N GLU A 491 21.23 -14.48 -2.51
CA GLU A 491 22.35 -14.58 -3.46
C GLU A 491 23.16 -13.28 -3.57
N ASN A 492 22.60 -12.13 -3.15
CA ASN A 492 23.24 -10.82 -3.27
C ASN A 492 23.93 -10.35 -1.97
N GLN A 493 24.06 -11.19 -0.94
CA GLN A 493 24.69 -10.81 0.34
C GLN A 493 26.20 -11.12 0.43
N GLU A 494 26.77 -11.79 -0.58
CA GLU A 494 28.20 -12.13 -0.61
C GLU A 494 29.06 -11.18 -1.47
N GLU A 495 28.44 -10.17 -2.10
CA GLU A 495 29.10 -9.06 -2.82
C GLU A 495 28.98 -7.76 -2.03
#